data_AF-A0A7G5E1U9-F1
#
_entry.id   AF-A0A7G5E1U9-F1
#
_cell.length_a   1.000
_cell.length_b   1.000
_cell.length_c   1.000
_cell.angle_alpha   90.00
_cell.angle_beta   90.00
_cell.angle_gamma   90.00
#
_symmetry.space_group_name_H-M   'P 1'
#
loop_
_entity.id
_entity.type
_entity.pdbx_description
1 polymer ?
#
loop_
_entity_poly.entity_id
_entity_poly.type
_entity_poly.pdbx_seq_one_letter_code
_entity_poly.pdbx_strand_id
1 'polypeptide(L)'
;MGSLTKYVSNDRPEFAVLIEDDDKVCYAYLLNEEKEDKIVGDIWLYNHAPTPSESEWHKKENLPFLNPSEFVKENLEPFEASSPVEVTWDFGEETVANIFLASRLIAKLTVGSCPGWSSLVTKDGPLARKM
;
A
#
# COMPACT_ATOMS: atom_id res chain seq x y z
N MET A 1 -15.25 5.19 9.58
CA MET A 1 -15.09 3.93 10.33
C MET A 1 -14.24 3.10 9.40
N GLY A 2 -12.95 3.01 9.69
CA GLY A 2 -11.95 2.47 8.78
C GLY A 2 -12.32 1.15 8.12
N SER A 3 -11.77 0.92 6.93
CA SER A 3 -11.99 -0.28 6.12
C SER A 3 -10.75 -1.16 6.13
N LEU A 4 -10.98 -2.47 6.21
CA LEU A 4 -9.91 -3.47 6.20
C LEU A 4 -10.29 -4.60 5.24
N THR A 5 -9.48 -4.82 4.22
CA THR A 5 -9.71 -5.87 3.23
C THR A 5 -8.45 -6.71 3.03
N LYS A 6 -8.58 -8.05 3.12
CA LYS A 6 -7.49 -9.01 2.95
C LYS A 6 -7.67 -9.81 1.67
N TYR A 7 -6.65 -9.82 0.82
CA TYR A 7 -6.56 -10.59 -0.42
C TYR A 7 -5.54 -11.71 -0.23
N VAL A 8 -5.99 -12.95 -0.08
CA VAL A 8 -5.10 -14.11 0.08
C VAL A 8 -4.74 -14.67 -1.29
N SER A 9 -3.47 -15.03 -1.49
CA SER A 9 -3.06 -15.72 -2.71
C SER A 9 -3.68 -17.12 -2.77
N ASN A 10 -4.25 -17.47 -3.93
CA ASN A 10 -4.79 -18.82 -4.16
C ASN A 10 -3.67 -19.86 -4.33
N ASP A 11 -2.54 -19.47 -4.93
CA ASP A 11 -1.43 -20.38 -5.23
C ASP A 11 -0.52 -20.61 -4.02
N ARG A 12 -0.41 -19.60 -3.15
CA ARG A 12 0.42 -19.62 -1.94
C ARG A 12 -0.31 -18.96 -0.76
N PRO A 13 -1.17 -19.71 -0.04
CA PRO A 13 -2.05 -19.16 1.01
C PRO A 13 -1.34 -18.51 2.20
N GLU A 14 -0.04 -18.75 2.37
CA GLU A 14 0.81 -18.07 3.33
C GLU A 14 1.03 -16.58 3.01
N PHE A 15 0.83 -16.17 1.76
CA PHE A 15 0.92 -14.78 1.32
C PHE A 15 -0.45 -14.12 1.21
N ALA A 16 -0.54 -12.88 1.69
CA ALA A 16 -1.73 -12.04 1.53
C ALA A 16 -1.38 -10.57 1.40
N VAL A 17 -2.20 -9.79 0.71
CA VAL A 17 -2.16 -8.31 0.77
C VAL A 17 -3.28 -7.84 1.69
N LEU A 18 -2.93 -7.07 2.70
CA LEU A 18 -3.86 -6.39 3.59
C LEU A 18 -3.93 -4.93 3.19
N ILE A 19 -5.11 -4.45 2.81
CA ILE A 19 -5.36 -3.02 2.56
C ILE A 19 -6.15 -2.48 3.74
N GLU A 20 -5.61 -1.45 4.37
CA GLU A 20 -6.16 -0.80 5.56
C GLU A 20 -6.33 0.69 5.28
N ASP A 21 -7.55 1.20 5.41
CA ASP A 21 -7.88 2.62 5.46
C ASP A 21 -8.37 2.93 6.88
N ASP A 22 -7.64 3.76 7.63
CA ASP A 22 -7.94 4.13 9.01
C ASP A 22 -8.74 5.44 9.14
N ASP A 23 -9.41 5.88 8.06
CA ASP A 23 -10.04 7.20 7.89
C ASP A 23 -9.05 8.38 7.89
N LYS A 24 -7.73 8.12 8.03
CA LYS A 24 -6.66 9.12 7.89
C LYS A 24 -5.85 8.85 6.62
N VAL A 25 -5.42 7.62 6.39
CA VAL A 25 -4.55 7.23 5.28
C VAL A 25 -4.77 5.76 4.94
N CYS A 26 -4.64 5.43 3.66
CA CYS A 26 -4.73 4.06 3.20
C CYS A 26 -3.35 3.49 2.86
N TYR A 27 -3.05 2.34 3.48
CA TYR A 27 -1.84 1.55 3.24
C TYR A 27 -2.19 0.16 2.73
N ALA A 28 -1.25 -0.43 2.00
CA ALA A 28 -1.24 -1.85 1.70
C ALA A 28 0.00 -2.51 2.30
N TYR A 29 -0.20 -3.69 2.87
CA TYR A 29 0.83 -4.50 3.52
C TYR A 29 0.89 -5.87 2.85
N LEU A 30 2.10 -6.29 2.47
CA LEU A 30 2.36 -7.67 2.05
C LEU A 30 2.62 -8.50 3.31
N LEU A 31 1.80 -9.52 3.51
CA LEU A 31 1.88 -10.45 4.62
C LEU A 31 2.51 -11.77 4.19
N ASN A 32 3.30 -12.35 5.09
CA ASN A 32 3.75 -13.74 5.03
C ASN A 32 3.52 -14.38 6.42
N GLU A 33 2.57 -15.30 6.51
CA GLU A 33 2.17 -15.94 7.78
C GLU A 33 3.24 -16.90 8.34
N GLU A 34 4.26 -17.27 7.56
CA GLU A 34 5.38 -18.10 8.03
C GLU A 34 6.50 -17.29 8.71
N LYS A 35 6.46 -15.95 8.63
CA LYS A 35 7.46 -15.06 9.24
C LYS A 35 7.03 -14.63 10.65
N GLU A 36 8.01 -14.39 11.52
CA GLU A 36 7.79 -13.84 12.87
C GLU A 36 7.14 -12.46 12.80
N ASP A 37 7.75 -11.55 12.03
CA ASP A 37 7.13 -10.29 11.61
C ASP A 37 6.33 -10.54 10.34
N LYS A 38 5.01 -10.71 10.51
CA LYS A 38 4.08 -11.06 9.43
C LYS A 38 4.10 -10.09 8.26
N ILE A 39 4.41 -8.81 8.49
CA ILE A 39 4.49 -7.80 7.44
C ILE A 39 5.88 -7.87 6.82
N VAL A 40 5.92 -8.26 5.55
CA VAL A 40 7.15 -8.35 4.74
C VAL A 40 7.21 -7.29 3.64
N GLY A 41 6.27 -6.35 3.61
CA GLY A 41 6.34 -5.17 2.77
C GLY A 41 5.20 -4.21 3.07
N ASP A 42 5.39 -2.92 2.80
CA ASP A 42 4.40 -1.87 3.00
C ASP A 42 4.41 -0.84 1.86
N ILE A 43 3.27 -0.20 1.63
CA ILE A 43 3.18 0.93 0.71
C ILE A 43 1.97 1.82 1.00
N TRP A 44 2.16 3.13 0.84
CA TRP A 44 1.07 4.11 0.81
C TRP A 44 0.25 4.03 -0.49
N LEU A 45 -1.09 4.14 -0.38
CA LEU A 45 -2.01 4.21 -1.53
C LEU A 45 -2.62 5.60 -1.71
N TYR A 46 -3.26 6.16 -0.68
CA TYR A 46 -3.84 7.50 -0.73
C TYR A 46 -3.98 8.09 0.68
N ASN A 47 -4.06 9.41 0.77
CA ASN A 47 -4.44 10.13 1.97
C ASN A 47 -5.95 10.30 2.01
N HIS A 48 -6.60 9.88 3.08
CA HIS A 48 -8.00 10.18 3.34
C HIS A 48 -8.13 11.58 3.95
N ALA A 49 -7.28 11.89 4.92
CA ALA A 49 -7.17 13.23 5.49
C ALA A 49 -6.51 14.21 4.48
N PRO A 50 -6.64 15.53 4.70
CA PRO A 50 -5.98 16.53 3.86
C PRO A 50 -4.49 16.24 3.69
N THR A 51 -4.03 16.24 2.44
CA THR A 51 -2.63 15.97 2.10
C THR A 51 -1.73 17.04 2.73
N PRO A 52 -0.74 16.66 3.55
CA PRO A 52 0.10 17.63 4.22
C PRO A 52 1.11 18.26 3.25
N SER A 53 1.50 19.50 3.51
CA SER A 53 2.58 20.18 2.80
C SER A 53 3.97 19.74 3.28
N GLU A 54 4.07 19.28 4.53
CA GLU A 54 5.32 18.86 5.17
C GLU A 54 5.22 17.43 5.70
N SER A 55 6.36 16.76 5.81
CA SER A 55 6.46 15.36 6.21
C SER A 55 6.29 15.16 7.71
N GLU A 56 5.33 14.32 8.12
CA GLU A 56 5.06 14.01 9.55
C GLU A 56 5.92 12.88 10.14
N TRP A 57 6.67 12.17 9.29
CA TRP A 57 7.53 11.02 9.60
C TRP A 57 8.52 11.20 10.77
N HIS A 58 8.80 12.43 11.18
CA HIS A 58 9.68 12.72 12.31
C HIS A 58 9.06 12.38 13.69
N LYS A 59 7.74 12.16 13.75
CA LYS A 59 7.02 11.88 15.01
C LYS A 59 6.37 10.51 14.94
N LYS A 60 6.96 9.48 15.56
CA LYS A 60 6.42 8.11 15.56
C LYS A 60 4.98 8.01 16.08
N GLU A 61 4.57 8.92 16.95
CA GLU A 61 3.20 9.05 17.47
C GLU A 61 2.16 9.33 16.36
N ASN A 62 2.60 9.79 15.18
CA ASN A 62 1.74 10.10 14.05
C ASN A 62 1.60 8.94 13.06
N LEU A 63 2.07 7.73 13.38
CA LEU A 63 1.81 6.55 12.55
C LEU A 63 0.30 6.22 12.52
N PRO A 64 -0.25 5.77 11.38
CA PRO A 64 0.38 5.73 10.05
C PRO A 64 0.52 7.13 9.41
N PHE A 65 1.57 7.34 8.61
CA PHE A 65 1.93 8.66 8.07
C PHE A 65 1.17 8.99 6.79
N LEU A 66 0.80 10.26 6.63
CA LEU A 66 0.29 10.80 5.37
C LEU A 66 1.45 11.06 4.40
N ASN A 67 1.23 10.86 3.10
CA ASN A 67 2.22 11.18 2.08
C ASN A 67 2.15 12.66 1.69
N PRO A 68 3.23 13.45 1.85
CA PRO A 68 3.19 14.87 1.53
C PRO A 68 2.96 15.17 0.06
N SER A 69 2.35 16.33 -0.20
CA SER A 69 2.01 16.79 -1.56
C SER A 69 3.18 16.82 -2.55
N GLU A 70 4.42 16.95 -2.07
CA GLU A 70 5.61 16.92 -2.94
C GLU A 70 5.89 15.54 -3.56
N PHE A 71 5.36 14.46 -2.97
CA PHE A 71 5.51 13.08 -3.45
C PHE A 71 4.26 12.60 -4.17
N VAL A 72 3.07 13.11 -3.80
CA VAL A 72 1.79 12.69 -4.37
C VAL A 72 1.63 13.25 -5.78
N LYS A 73 1.50 12.36 -6.77
CA LYS A 73 1.11 12.70 -8.15
C LYS A 73 -0.41 12.71 -8.30
N GLU A 74 -1.07 11.74 -7.68
CA GLU A 74 -2.52 11.57 -7.68
C GLU A 74 -2.94 11.03 -6.32
N ASN A 75 -3.90 11.68 -5.68
CA ASN A 75 -4.52 11.18 -4.47
C ASN A 75 -5.86 10.53 -4.88
N LEU A 76 -5.99 9.23 -4.66
CA LEU A 76 -7.23 8.52 -5.00
C LEU A 76 -8.36 8.93 -4.05
N GLU A 77 -9.59 8.80 -4.52
CA GLU A 77 -10.75 8.80 -3.63
C GLU A 77 -10.72 7.56 -2.73
N PRO A 78 -11.23 7.65 -1.49
CA PRO A 78 -11.32 6.53 -0.58
C PRO A 78 -12.00 5.30 -1.20
N PHE A 79 -11.55 4.12 -0.80
CA PHE A 79 -12.11 2.87 -1.31
C PHE A 79 -13.45 2.58 -0.65
N GLU A 80 -14.47 2.46 -1.48
CA GLU A 80 -15.79 1.97 -1.08
C GLU A 80 -15.85 0.44 -1.18
N ALA A 81 -16.87 -0.17 -0.58
CA ALA A 81 -17.10 -1.62 -0.68
C ALA A 81 -17.27 -2.11 -2.14
N SER A 82 -17.64 -1.22 -3.05
CA SER A 82 -17.79 -1.49 -4.48
C SER A 82 -16.56 -1.12 -5.33
N SER A 83 -15.49 -0.59 -4.72
CA SER A 83 -14.27 -0.25 -5.43
C SER A 83 -13.68 -1.52 -6.08
N PRO A 84 -13.44 -1.52 -7.41
CA PRO A 84 -12.96 -2.69 -8.14
C PRO A 84 -11.45 -2.87 -7.92
N VAL A 85 -11.08 -3.27 -6.71
CA VAL A 85 -9.70 -3.56 -6.31
C VAL A 85 -9.39 -5.04 -6.58
N GLU A 86 -8.28 -5.29 -7.26
CA GLU A 86 -7.81 -6.62 -7.59
C GLU A 86 -6.34 -6.76 -7.20
N VAL A 87 -5.96 -7.94 -6.70
CA VAL A 87 -4.57 -8.26 -6.39
C VAL A 87 -4.16 -9.46 -7.23
N THR A 88 -3.10 -9.30 -8.02
CA THR A 88 -2.48 -10.39 -8.78
C THR A 88 -1.11 -10.71 -8.23
N TRP A 89 -0.71 -11.96 -8.42
CA TRP A 89 0.48 -12.54 -7.80
C TRP A 89 1.42 -13.07 -8.88
N ASP A 90 2.72 -12.87 -8.68
CA ASP A 90 3.78 -13.53 -9.42
C ASP A 90 4.74 -14.17 -8.40
N PHE A 91 4.95 -15.49 -8.54
CA PHE A 91 5.80 -16.29 -7.67
C PHE A 91 7.02 -16.85 -8.43
N GLY A 92 7.63 -16.02 -9.30
CA GLY A 92 8.88 -16.30 -9.98
C GLY A 92 10.11 -16.28 -9.05
N GLU A 93 11.17 -15.57 -9.46
CA GLU A 93 12.38 -15.43 -8.63
C GLU A 93 12.12 -14.63 -7.34
N GLU A 94 11.25 -13.63 -7.43
CA GLU A 94 10.77 -12.85 -6.29
C GLU A 94 9.26 -12.99 -6.18
N THR A 95 8.74 -13.03 -4.94
CA THR A 95 7.29 -12.93 -4.71
C THR A 95 6.86 -11.49 -4.91
N VAL A 96 6.00 -11.26 -5.91
CA VAL A 96 5.45 -9.96 -6.26
C VAL A 96 3.93 -9.96 -6.08
N ALA A 97 3.41 -8.94 -5.41
CA ALA A 97 1.98 -8.65 -5.37
C ALA A 97 1.71 -7.33 -6.09
N ASN A 98 0.86 -7.36 -7.10
CA ASN A 98 0.44 -6.19 -7.87
C ASN A 98 -0.99 -5.83 -7.48
N ILE A 99 -1.22 -4.56 -7.15
CA ILE A 99 -2.53 -4.05 -6.73
C ILE A 99 -3.08 -3.19 -7.87
N PHE A 100 -4.28 -3.54 -8.33
CA PHE A 100 -5.00 -2.86 -9.38
C PHE A 100 -6.26 -2.21 -8.84
N LEU A 101 -6.60 -1.04 -9.37
CA LEU A 101 -7.89 -0.38 -9.19
C LEU A 101 -8.50 -0.15 -10.57
N ALA A 102 -9.67 -0.74 -10.84
CA ALA A 102 -10.33 -0.65 -12.15
C ALA A 102 -9.38 -1.01 -13.31
N SER A 103 -8.65 -2.13 -13.18
CA SER A 103 -7.63 -2.62 -14.12
C SER A 103 -6.38 -1.75 -14.31
N ARG A 104 -6.24 -0.64 -13.56
CA ARG A 104 -5.03 0.19 -13.54
C ARG A 104 -4.10 -0.29 -12.43
N LEU A 105 -2.84 -0.58 -12.76
CA LEU A 105 -1.81 -0.89 -11.77
C LEU A 105 -1.50 0.36 -10.92
N ILE A 106 -1.82 0.32 -9.63
CA ILE A 106 -1.61 1.44 -8.72
C ILE A 106 -0.43 1.20 -7.77
N ALA A 107 -0.16 -0.04 -7.38
CA ALA A 107 0.93 -0.37 -6.48
C ALA A 107 1.51 -1.76 -6.75
N LYS A 108 2.78 -1.93 -6.37
CA LYS A 108 3.53 -3.18 -6.42
C LYS A 108 4.30 -3.36 -5.11
N LEU A 109 4.18 -4.54 -4.52
CA LEU A 109 4.89 -4.95 -3.32
C LEU A 109 5.75 -6.18 -3.63
N THR A 110 6.92 -6.26 -3.00
CA THR A 110 7.76 -7.46 -3.00
C THR A 110 8.21 -7.79 -1.58
N VAL A 111 8.66 -9.01 -1.35
CA VAL A 111 9.20 -9.39 -0.03
C VAL A 111 10.44 -8.54 0.27
N GLY A 112 10.41 -7.84 1.41
CA GLY A 112 11.43 -6.90 1.86
C GLY A 112 11.20 -5.44 1.43
N SER A 113 10.13 -5.12 0.70
CA SER A 113 9.88 -3.76 0.23
C SER A 113 9.18 -2.89 1.28
N CYS A 114 9.95 -2.03 1.96
CA CYS A 114 9.44 -1.00 2.88
C CYS A 114 10.11 0.35 2.56
N PRO A 115 9.57 1.18 1.65
CA PRO A 115 8.29 1.01 0.96
C PRO A 115 8.37 0.26 -0.38
N GLY A 116 7.21 -0.16 -0.89
CA GLY A 116 6.98 -0.66 -2.24
C GLY A 116 6.93 0.43 -3.32
N TRP A 117 6.43 0.09 -4.52
CA TRP A 117 6.36 0.98 -5.70
C TRP A 117 4.93 1.38 -6.05
N SER A 118 4.70 2.65 -6.36
CA SER A 118 3.39 3.22 -6.64
C SER A 118 3.40 4.06 -7.92
N SER A 119 2.34 3.95 -8.72
CA SER A 119 2.10 4.82 -9.88
C SER A 119 1.47 6.17 -9.52
N LEU A 120 1.11 6.33 -8.23
CA LEU A 120 0.42 7.48 -7.63
C LEU A 120 1.40 8.53 -7.07
N VAL A 121 2.71 8.27 -7.15
CA VAL A 121 3.76 9.20 -6.72
C VAL A 121 4.56 9.78 -7.88
N THR A 122 5.10 10.99 -7.69
CA THR A 122 5.87 11.70 -8.73
C THR A 122 7.36 11.35 -8.72
N LYS A 123 7.88 10.94 -7.56
CA LYS A 123 9.29 10.61 -7.28
C LYS A 123 9.38 9.64 -6.10
N ASP A 124 10.55 9.04 -5.88
CA ASP A 124 10.81 8.21 -4.71
C ASP A 124 10.65 9.04 -3.43
N GLY A 125 9.98 8.44 -2.44
CA GLY A 125 9.76 9.05 -1.14
C GLY A 125 9.80 8.01 -0.03
N PRO A 126 9.63 8.46 1.22
CA PRO A 126 9.70 7.58 2.39
C PRO A 126 8.56 6.56 2.47
N LEU A 127 7.42 6.81 1.82
CA LEU A 127 6.20 5.98 1.93
C LEU A 127 5.84 5.22 0.65
N ALA A 128 6.49 5.55 -0.48
CA ALA A 128 6.34 4.86 -1.76
C ALA A 128 7.49 5.24 -2.70
N ARG A 129 7.94 4.28 -3.51
CA ARG A 129 8.88 4.47 -4.62
C ARG A 129 8.12 4.70 -5.91
N LYS A 130 8.69 5.45 -6.84
CA LYS A 130 8.10 5.66 -8.16
C LYS A 130 8.20 4.38 -8.99
N MET A 131 7.06 3.99 -9.58
CA MET A 131 6.97 2.92 -10.56
C MET A 131 7.42 3.36 -11.96
#